data_AF-A0A536BLQ8-F1
#
_entry.id   AF-A0A536BLQ8-F1
#
_cell.length_a   1.000
_cell.length_b   1.000
_cell.length_c   1.000
_cell.angle_alpha   90.00
_cell.angle_beta   90.00
_cell.angle_gamma   90.00
#
_symmetry.space_group_name_H-M   'P 1'
#
loop_
_entity.id
_entity.type
_entity.pdbx_description
1 polymer ?
#
loop_
_entity_poly.entity_id
_entity_poly.type
_entity_poly.pdbx_seq_one_letter_code
_entity_poly.pdbx_strand_id
1 'polypeptide(L)'
;MKVGVLLPSRFEDPGEFLADARAMEAAGVDSVWMEDDGGHDPLLALAAIAAVTGQLCLGLILPNSSSAFESVSWRGFETLQHLSRRRGMVGVSQGDKIVSPQTEWRRVEVPADREAWAKILEQAGPEVGGVLVPMDPRLLDILRHPEDAIDRSDLQLAQG
;
A
#
# COMPACT_ATOMS: atom_id res chain seq x y z
N MET A 1 -11.43 -1.79 6.61
CA MET A 1 -10.81 -0.70 5.84
C MET A 1 -9.47 -1.22 5.34
N LYS A 2 -9.15 -1.09 4.04
CA LYS A 2 -7.83 -1.50 3.53
C LYS A 2 -6.78 -0.41 3.71
N VAL A 3 -5.53 -0.80 3.89
CA VAL A 3 -4.38 0.09 3.99
C VAL A 3 -3.44 -0.18 2.81
N GLY A 4 -3.22 0.84 2.01
CA GLY A 4 -2.25 0.87 0.93
C GLY A 4 -1.09 1.78 1.27
N VAL A 5 0.11 1.44 0.81
CA VAL A 5 1.31 2.27 0.96
C VAL A 5 1.85 2.67 -0.42
N LEU A 6 2.03 3.97 -0.64
CA LEU A 6 2.67 4.51 -1.84
C LEU A 6 4.18 4.52 -1.63
N LEU A 7 4.89 3.66 -2.35
CA LEU A 7 6.35 3.55 -2.28
C LEU A 7 7.02 4.67 -3.09
N PRO A 8 8.20 5.15 -2.66
CA PRO A 8 8.96 6.09 -3.46
C PRO A 8 9.46 5.42 -4.74
N SER A 9 9.42 6.14 -5.85
CA SER A 9 9.99 5.70 -7.13
C SER A 9 11.52 5.78 -7.16
N ARG A 10 12.12 6.61 -6.30
CA ARG A 10 13.55 6.85 -6.18
C ARG A 10 14.03 6.30 -4.84
N PHE A 11 14.95 5.34 -4.91
CA PHE A 11 15.62 4.76 -3.77
C PHE A 11 17.07 4.44 -4.15
N GLU A 12 17.98 4.60 -3.17
CA GLU A 12 19.41 4.40 -3.37
C GLU A 12 19.85 2.97 -3.02
N ASP A 13 19.28 2.39 -1.97
CA ASP A 13 19.55 1.02 -1.53
C ASP A 13 18.38 0.07 -1.90
N PRO A 14 18.55 -0.79 -2.92
CA PRO A 14 17.52 -1.75 -3.30
C PRO A 14 17.25 -2.81 -2.22
N GLY A 15 18.24 -3.14 -1.40
CA GLY A 15 18.11 -4.10 -0.31
C GLY A 15 17.20 -3.58 0.80
N GLU A 16 17.40 -2.32 1.20
CA GLU A 16 16.52 -1.63 2.15
C GLU A 16 15.10 -1.48 1.58
N PHE A 17 14.97 -1.03 0.33
CA PHE A 17 13.66 -0.91 -0.34
C PHE A 17 12.84 -2.21 -0.33
N LEU A 18 13.49 -3.34 -0.64
CA LEU A 18 12.82 -4.65 -0.62
C LEU A 18 12.58 -5.16 0.80
N ALA A 19 13.42 -4.79 1.77
CA ALA A 19 13.20 -5.09 3.19
C ALA A 19 11.98 -4.33 3.73
N ASP A 20 11.80 -3.07 3.35
CA ASP A 20 10.63 -2.26 3.71
C ASP A 20 9.35 -2.87 3.15
N ALA A 21 9.34 -3.30 1.88
CA ALA A 21 8.19 -3.97 1.30
C ALA A 21 7.80 -5.25 2.07
N ARG A 22 8.78 -6.02 2.54
CA ARG A 22 8.55 -7.17 3.43
C ARG A 22 8.05 -6.76 4.80
N ALA A 23 8.58 -5.69 5.38
CA ALA A 23 8.13 -5.17 6.66
C ALA A 23 6.67 -4.69 6.60
N MET A 24 6.26 -4.09 5.47
CA MET A 24 4.87 -3.69 5.23
C MET A 24 3.93 -4.90 5.15
N GLU A 25 4.32 -5.94 4.42
CA GLU A 25 3.58 -7.20 4.40
C GLU A 25 3.43 -7.80 5.81
N ALA A 26 4.53 -7.82 6.59
CA ALA A 26 4.50 -8.32 7.96
C ALA A 26 3.65 -7.46 8.90
N ALA A 27 3.52 -6.16 8.63
CA ALA A 27 2.68 -5.23 9.38
C ALA A 27 1.19 -5.31 8.98
N GLY A 28 0.82 -6.17 8.03
CA GLY A 28 -0.57 -6.37 7.62
C GLY A 28 -1.10 -5.34 6.61
N VAL A 29 -0.20 -4.63 5.90
CA VAL A 29 -0.59 -3.75 4.79
C VAL A 29 -1.24 -4.58 3.68
N ASP A 30 -2.38 -4.12 3.16
CA ASP A 30 -3.10 -4.81 2.08
C ASP A 30 -2.38 -4.71 0.73
N SER A 31 -1.79 -3.54 0.45
CA SER A 31 -1.20 -3.25 -0.86
C SER A 31 -0.06 -2.25 -0.81
N VAL A 32 0.90 -2.39 -1.72
CA VAL A 32 1.86 -1.34 -2.05
C VAL A 32 1.63 -0.84 -3.46
N TRP A 33 1.87 0.45 -3.66
CA TRP A 33 1.61 1.13 -4.91
C TRP A 33 2.85 1.88 -5.38
N MET A 34 3.02 1.98 -6.69
CA MET A 34 4.02 2.83 -7.31
C MET A 34 3.40 3.59 -8.47
N GLU A 35 3.86 4.82 -8.67
CA GLU A 35 3.51 5.68 -9.79
C GLU A 35 4.77 6.10 -10.55
N ASP A 36 4.62 6.46 -11.82
CA ASP A 36 5.72 7.02 -12.61
C ASP A 36 5.79 8.54 -12.39
N ASP A 37 6.77 8.96 -11.61
CA ASP A 37 7.13 10.37 -11.37
C ASP A 37 8.54 10.70 -11.92
N GLY A 38 9.06 9.85 -12.83
CA GLY A 38 10.41 9.97 -13.41
C GLY A 38 11.54 9.38 -12.56
N GLY A 39 11.22 8.57 -11.55
CA GLY A 39 12.18 7.71 -10.83
C GLY A 39 12.54 6.41 -11.56
N HIS A 40 12.69 5.32 -10.82
CA HIS A 40 12.89 3.98 -11.37
C HIS A 40 11.60 3.44 -12.01
N ASP A 41 11.73 2.47 -12.93
CA ASP A 41 10.58 1.83 -13.58
C ASP A 41 9.68 1.13 -12.52
N PRO A 42 8.41 1.57 -12.37
CA PRO A 42 7.53 1.05 -11.33
C PRO A 42 7.13 -0.41 -11.56
N LEU A 43 6.97 -0.87 -12.82
CA LEU A 43 6.65 -2.27 -13.09
C LEU A 43 7.81 -3.19 -12.72
N LEU A 44 9.05 -2.78 -12.99
CA LEU A 44 10.23 -3.55 -12.64
C LEU A 44 10.44 -3.61 -11.13
N ALA A 45 10.24 -2.50 -10.43
CA ALA A 45 10.31 -2.45 -8.97
C ALA A 45 9.21 -3.31 -8.32
N LEU A 46 7.97 -3.24 -8.80
CA LEU A 46 6.88 -4.12 -8.34
C LEU A 46 7.17 -5.60 -8.62
N ALA A 47 7.80 -5.94 -9.75
CA ALA A 47 8.21 -7.31 -10.03
C ALA A 47 9.28 -7.82 -9.04
N ALA A 48 10.21 -6.96 -8.62
CA ALA A 48 11.18 -7.29 -7.57
C ALA A 48 10.48 -7.49 -6.21
N ILE A 49 9.52 -6.63 -5.85
CA ILE A 49 8.71 -6.79 -4.64
C ILE A 49 7.90 -8.10 -4.68
N ALA A 50 7.36 -8.47 -5.85
CA ALA A 50 6.63 -9.73 -6.03
C ALA A 50 7.47 -10.96 -5.67
N ALA A 51 8.77 -10.93 -5.94
CA ALA A 51 9.69 -12.02 -5.64
C ALA A 51 10.00 -12.17 -4.14
N VAL A 52 9.82 -11.10 -3.36
CA VAL A 52 10.15 -11.09 -1.92
C VAL A 52 8.91 -11.12 -1.02
N THR A 53 7.70 -10.89 -1.55
CA THR A 53 6.42 -10.87 -0.82
C THR A 53 5.50 -12.03 -1.22
N GLY A 54 4.65 -12.49 -0.31
CA GLY A 54 3.77 -13.64 -0.53
C GLY A 54 2.28 -13.32 -0.72
N GLN A 55 1.79 -12.26 -0.09
CA GLN A 55 0.38 -11.89 0.08
C GLN A 55 0.08 -10.44 -0.32
N LEU A 56 1.08 -9.56 -0.27
CA LEU A 56 0.91 -8.12 -0.52
C LEU A 56 0.37 -7.83 -1.93
N CYS A 57 -0.68 -7.03 -2.07
CA CYS A 57 -1.13 -6.61 -3.41
C CYS A 57 -0.18 -5.55 -4.01
N LEU A 58 0.04 -5.61 -5.33
CA LEU A 58 1.06 -4.82 -6.03
C LEU A 58 0.42 -3.90 -7.07
N GLY A 59 0.34 -2.61 -6.76
CA GLY A 59 -0.41 -1.63 -7.55
C GLY A 59 0.44 -0.73 -8.42
N LEU A 60 0.13 -0.69 -9.72
CA LEU A 60 0.61 0.34 -10.63
C LEU A 60 -0.43 1.47 -10.71
N ILE A 61 -0.02 2.69 -10.40
CA ILE A 61 -0.85 3.88 -10.54
C ILE A 61 -0.56 4.53 -11.89
N LEU A 62 -1.62 4.78 -12.65
CA LEU A 62 -1.59 5.52 -13.91
C LEU A 62 -2.21 6.91 -13.73
N PRO A 63 -1.68 7.97 -14.37
CA PRO A 63 -2.40 9.22 -14.50
C PRO A 63 -3.73 9.03 -15.22
N ASN A 64 -4.73 9.87 -14.90
CA ASN A 64 -5.99 9.90 -15.64
C ASN A 64 -5.83 10.58 -17.00
N SER A 65 -5.11 9.93 -17.91
CA SER A 65 -4.94 10.34 -19.30
C SER A 65 -4.86 9.11 -20.21
N SER A 66 -5.44 9.21 -21.41
CA SER A 66 -5.43 8.11 -22.38
C SER A 66 -4.01 7.71 -22.79
N SER A 67 -3.10 8.67 -22.92
CA SER A 67 -1.70 8.43 -23.28
C SER A 67 -0.95 7.61 -22.22
N ALA A 68 -1.31 7.75 -20.96
CA ALA A 68 -0.68 6.98 -19.88
C ALA A 68 -1.05 5.50 -19.91
N PHE A 69 -2.26 5.17 -20.38
CA PHE A 69 -2.66 3.77 -20.53
C PHE A 69 -1.96 3.09 -21.72
N GLU A 70 -1.67 3.86 -22.77
CA GLU A 70 -0.95 3.40 -23.95
C GLU A 70 0.54 3.18 -23.70
N SER A 71 1.15 3.93 -22.77
CA SER A 71 2.55 3.79 -22.40
C SER A 71 2.85 2.58 -21.51
N VAL A 72 1.81 1.96 -20.92
CA VAL A 72 1.99 0.78 -20.07
C VAL A 72 2.45 -0.42 -20.91
N SER A 73 3.54 -1.04 -20.47
CA SER A 73 3.93 -2.35 -21.00
C SER A 73 3.00 -3.44 -20.45
N TRP A 74 1.91 -3.73 -21.17
CA TRP A 74 0.96 -4.77 -20.74
C TRP A 74 1.58 -6.18 -20.67
N ARG A 75 2.61 -6.46 -21.46
CA ARG A 75 3.42 -7.69 -21.31
C ARG A 75 4.20 -7.70 -19.99
N GLY A 76 4.73 -6.55 -19.57
CA GLY A 76 5.36 -6.37 -18.27
C GLY A 76 4.36 -6.59 -17.13
N PHE A 77 3.15 -6.04 -17.26
CA PHE A 77 2.09 -6.26 -16.29
C PHE A 77 1.62 -7.72 -16.23
N GLU A 78 1.49 -8.42 -17.36
CA GLU A 78 1.20 -9.86 -17.39
C GLU A 78 2.30 -10.68 -16.69
N THR A 79 3.56 -10.28 -16.86
CA THR A 79 4.69 -10.88 -16.15
C THR A 79 4.59 -10.64 -14.65
N LEU A 80 4.27 -9.42 -14.21
CA LEU A 80 3.99 -9.10 -12.81
C LEU A 80 2.84 -9.95 -12.26
N GLN A 81 1.76 -10.12 -13.03
CA GLN A 81 0.65 -11.00 -12.64
C GLN A 81 1.09 -12.45 -12.46
N HIS A 82 1.99 -12.95 -13.30
CA HIS A 82 2.53 -14.29 -13.13
C HIS A 82 3.41 -14.42 -11.88
N LEU A 83 4.41 -13.53 -11.72
CA LEU A 83 5.36 -13.54 -10.60
C LEU A 83 4.65 -13.37 -9.25
N SER A 84 3.66 -12.48 -9.20
CA SER A 84 2.91 -12.18 -7.99
C SER A 84 1.79 -13.19 -7.69
N ARG A 85 1.56 -14.19 -8.55
CA ARG A 85 0.40 -15.11 -8.43
C ARG A 85 -0.94 -14.38 -8.44
N ARG A 86 -1.09 -13.43 -9.38
CA ARG A 86 -2.28 -12.59 -9.62
C ARG A 86 -2.60 -11.58 -8.50
N ARG A 87 -1.58 -11.06 -7.83
CA ARG A 87 -1.71 -9.97 -6.84
C ARG A 87 -1.48 -8.57 -7.43
N GLY A 88 -1.17 -8.47 -8.72
CA GLY A 88 -0.99 -7.19 -9.40
C GLY A 88 -2.31 -6.49 -9.70
N MET A 89 -2.34 -5.17 -9.53
CA MET A 89 -3.49 -4.31 -9.78
C MET A 89 -3.08 -3.03 -10.50
N VAL A 90 -4.04 -2.43 -11.21
CA VAL A 90 -3.89 -1.11 -11.82
C VAL A 90 -4.91 -0.17 -11.21
N GLY A 91 -4.47 1.02 -10.84
CA GLY A 91 -5.29 2.11 -10.37
C GLY A 91 -5.10 3.35 -11.22
N VAL A 92 -6.15 4.15 -11.37
CA VAL A 92 -6.10 5.42 -12.09
C VAL A 92 -6.20 6.58 -11.10
N SER A 93 -5.27 7.53 -11.20
CA SER A 93 -5.19 8.69 -10.32
C SER A 93 -6.19 9.77 -10.69
N GLN A 94 -7.10 10.09 -9.78
CA GLN A 94 -8.13 11.11 -9.93
C GLN A 94 -8.04 12.10 -8.76
N GLY A 95 -7.10 13.05 -8.84
CA GLY A 95 -6.85 13.99 -7.75
C GLY A 95 -6.31 13.29 -6.49
N ASP A 96 -7.04 13.41 -5.39
CA ASP A 96 -6.73 12.76 -4.11
C ASP A 96 -7.13 11.28 -4.08
N LYS A 97 -7.69 10.72 -5.15
CA LYS A 97 -8.16 9.33 -5.21
C LYS A 97 -7.36 8.47 -6.17
N ILE A 98 -7.27 7.17 -5.86
CA ILE A 98 -6.92 6.12 -6.81
C ILE A 98 -8.13 5.22 -6.99
N VAL A 99 -8.61 5.11 -8.22
CA VAL A 99 -9.72 4.22 -8.56
C VAL A 99 -9.14 2.94 -9.16
N SER A 100 -9.37 1.81 -8.49
CA SER A 100 -9.03 0.47 -9.00
C SER A 100 -10.31 -0.35 -9.19
N PRO A 101 -10.30 -1.46 -9.96
CA PRO A 101 -11.51 -2.24 -10.24
C PRO A 101 -12.29 -2.73 -8.99
N GLN A 102 -11.61 -2.88 -7.85
CA GLN A 102 -12.19 -3.47 -6.64
C GLN A 102 -12.28 -2.48 -5.47
N THR A 103 -11.61 -1.34 -5.55
CA THR A 103 -11.39 -0.47 -4.39
C THR A 103 -11.12 0.95 -4.85
N GLU A 104 -11.86 1.90 -4.29
CA GLU A 104 -11.51 3.32 -4.31
C GLU A 104 -10.59 3.59 -3.11
N TRP A 105 -9.43 4.16 -3.39
CA TRP A 105 -8.45 4.52 -2.38
C TRP A 105 -8.39 6.03 -2.23
N ARG A 106 -8.42 6.52 -1.00
CA ARG A 106 -8.18 7.94 -0.69
C ARG A 106 -6.73 8.14 -0.30
N ARG A 107 -6.01 9.02 -0.99
CA ARG A 107 -4.68 9.48 -0.57
C ARG A 107 -4.83 10.30 0.70
N VAL A 108 -3.97 10.01 1.66
CA VAL A 108 -3.91 10.72 2.95
C VAL A 108 -2.47 11.09 3.24
N GLU A 109 -2.27 12.09 4.09
CA GLU A 109 -0.93 12.44 4.57
C GLU A 109 -0.38 11.37 5.51
N VAL A 110 0.94 11.36 5.68
CA VAL A 110 1.60 10.48 6.64
C VAL A 110 1.13 10.86 8.05
N PRO A 111 0.53 9.92 8.82
CA PRO A 111 0.10 10.21 10.17
C PRO A 111 1.30 10.56 11.06
N ALA A 112 1.15 11.59 11.91
CA ALA A 112 2.18 11.98 12.86
C ALA A 112 2.41 10.89 13.94
N ASP A 113 1.33 10.21 14.33
CA ASP A 113 1.30 9.20 15.37
C ASP A 113 0.07 8.26 15.21
N ARG A 114 -0.12 7.35 16.17
CA ARG A 114 -1.24 6.39 16.19
C ARG A 114 -2.61 7.06 16.35
N GLU A 115 -2.71 8.17 17.07
CA GLU A 115 -3.97 8.86 17.28
C GLU A 115 -4.43 9.55 15.99
N ALA A 116 -3.49 10.22 15.31
CA ALA A 116 -3.70 10.76 13.97
C ALA A 116 -4.11 9.67 12.98
N TRP A 117 -3.48 8.49 13.06
CA TRP A 117 -3.85 7.36 12.22
C TRP A 117 -5.29 6.86 12.46
N ALA A 118 -5.69 6.69 13.72
CA ALA A 118 -7.06 6.30 14.05
C ALA A 118 -8.09 7.32 13.53
N LYS A 119 -7.81 8.61 13.65
CA LYS A 119 -8.67 9.69 13.10
C LYS A 119 -8.78 9.63 11.59
N ILE A 120 -7.67 9.35 10.88
CA ILE A 120 -7.69 9.18 9.42
C ILE A 120 -8.60 8.01 9.03
N LEU A 121 -8.49 6.87 9.71
CA LEU A 121 -9.32 5.69 9.44
C LEU A 121 -10.81 5.95 9.73
N GLU A 122 -11.13 6.70 10.78
CA GLU A 122 -12.49 7.10 11.12
C GLU A 122 -13.07 8.06 10.06
N GLN A 123 -12.30 9.07 9.65
CA GLN A 123 -12.71 10.06 8.65
C GLN A 123 -12.80 9.49 7.22
N ALA A 124 -12.02 8.46 6.90
CA ALA A 124 -12.12 7.78 5.63
C ALA A 124 -13.55 7.26 5.40
N GLY A 125 -14.22 6.83 6.47
CA GLY A 125 -15.60 6.37 6.47
C GLY A 125 -15.79 5.04 5.74
N PRO A 126 -16.95 4.39 5.89
CA PRO A 126 -17.18 3.05 5.30
C PRO A 126 -17.32 3.07 3.78
N GLU A 127 -17.54 4.23 3.16
CA GLU A 127 -17.73 4.37 1.71
C GLU A 127 -16.42 4.29 0.92
N VAL A 128 -15.27 4.55 1.57
CA VAL A 128 -13.96 4.38 0.97
C VAL A 128 -13.46 2.97 1.23
N GLY A 129 -13.06 2.27 0.17
CA GLY A 129 -12.61 0.89 0.28
C GLY A 129 -11.20 0.76 0.90
N GLY A 130 -10.36 1.80 0.79
CA GLY A 130 -9.06 1.86 1.45
C GLY A 130 -8.41 3.25 1.50
N VAL A 131 -7.39 3.40 2.34
CA VAL A 131 -6.55 4.60 2.40
C VAL A 131 -5.19 4.31 1.78
N LEU A 132 -4.59 5.29 1.12
CA LEU A 132 -3.25 5.20 0.51
C LEU A 132 -2.34 6.23 1.19
N VAL A 133 -1.36 5.75 1.94
CA VAL A 133 -0.43 6.60 2.69
C VAL A 133 0.95 6.58 2.02
N PRO A 134 1.63 7.71 1.83
CA PRO A 134 3.03 7.71 1.42
C PRO A 134 3.90 6.91 2.39
N MET A 135 4.88 6.19 1.85
CA MET A 135 5.91 5.53 2.65
C MET A 135 6.69 6.57 3.46
N ASP A 136 6.79 6.33 4.76
CA ASP A 136 7.61 7.08 5.70
C ASP A 136 8.18 6.07 6.72
N PRO A 137 9.45 6.19 7.15
CA PRO A 137 10.04 5.25 8.11
C PRO A 137 9.21 5.06 9.40
N ARG A 138 8.50 6.10 9.84
CA ARG A 138 7.63 6.06 11.04
C ARG A 138 6.36 5.24 10.84
N LEU A 139 5.94 5.04 9.58
CA LEU A 139 4.71 4.33 9.25
C LEU A 139 4.76 2.88 9.74
N LEU A 140 5.90 2.20 9.60
CA LEU A 140 6.06 0.83 10.09
C LEU A 140 5.79 0.72 11.59
N ASP A 141 6.29 1.68 12.38
CA ASP A 141 6.07 1.67 13.83
C ASP A 141 4.61 1.90 14.19
N ILE A 142 3.91 2.77 13.43
CA ILE A 142 2.48 2.99 13.58
C ILE A 142 1.69 1.72 13.22
N LEU A 143 2.06 1.02 12.15
CA LEU A 143 1.33 -0.14 11.64
C LEU A 143 1.59 -1.45 12.38
N ARG A 144 2.75 -1.65 13.01
CA ARG A 144 3.15 -2.92 13.67
C ARG A 144 2.25 -3.38 14.83
N HIS A 145 1.24 -2.59 15.24
CA HIS A 145 0.32 -2.94 16.33
C HIS A 145 -1.11 -2.43 16.07
N PRO A 146 -1.89 -3.09 15.19
CA PRO A 146 -3.29 -2.74 14.99
C PRO A 146 -4.22 -3.30 16.09
N GLU A 147 -3.79 -4.31 16.85
CA GLU A 147 -4.66 -5.09 17.76
C GLU A 147 -4.42 -4.88 19.27
N ASP A 148 -3.43 -4.11 19.71
CA ASP A 148 -3.23 -3.84 21.15
C ASP A 148 -4.27 -2.86 21.75
N ALA A 149 -5.21 -2.37 20.93
CA ALA A 149 -6.27 -1.44 21.35
C ALA A 149 -7.68 -2.06 21.39
N ILE A 150 -7.84 -3.33 21.01
CA ILE A 150 -9.14 -4.02 21.06
C ILE A 150 -9.07 -5.09 22.15
N ASP A 151 -9.62 -4.73 23.30
CA ASP A 151 -10.09 -5.62 24.36
C ASP A 151 -9.03 -6.35 25.22
N ARG A 152 -8.61 -5.66 26.29
CA ARG A 152 -8.08 -6.28 27.52
C ARG A 152 -9.07 -6.06 28.69
N SER A 153 -10.37 -6.01 28.40
CA SER A 153 -11.42 -5.85 29.43
C SER A 153 -11.76 -7.19 30.11
N ASP A 154 -11.21 -8.28 29.60
CA ASP A 154 -11.37 -9.68 30.00
C ASP A 154 -10.33 -10.14 31.05
N LEU A 155 -9.36 -9.30 31.41
CA LEU A 155 -8.34 -9.60 32.44
C LEU A 155 -8.71 -9.17 33.88
N GLN A 156 -9.99 -8.89 34.14
CA GLN A 156 -10.53 -8.75 35.50
C GLN A 156 -11.67 -9.75 35.71
N LEU A 157 -11.38 -11.06 35.84
CA LEU A 157 -12.22 -12.03 36.57
C LEU A 157 -11.58 -13.43 36.57
N ALA A 158 -10.58 -13.62 37.43
CA ALA A 158 -10.18 -14.90 38.03
C ALA A 158 -8.91 -14.62 38.87
N GLN A 159 -8.83 -14.84 40.18
CA GLN A 159 -9.63 -15.66 41.07
C GLN A 159 -9.67 -15.03 42.48
N GLY A 160 -10.78 -15.27 43.17
CA GLY A 160 -10.81 -15.30 44.63
C GLY A 160 -10.37 -16.64 45.19
#